data_AF-A0A5E9G4E8-F1
#
_entry.id   AF-A0A5E9G4E8-F1
#
_cell.length_a   1.000
_cell.length_b   1.000
_cell.length_c   1.000
_cell.angle_alpha   90.00
_cell.angle_beta   90.00
_cell.angle_gamma   90.00
#
_symmetry.space_group_name_H-M   'P 1'
#
loop_
_entity.id
_entity.type
_entity.pdbx_description
1 polymer ?
#
loop_
_entity_poly.entity_id
_entity_poly.type
_entity_poly.pdbx_seq_one_letter_code
_entity_poly.pdbx_strand_id
1 'polypeptide(L)'
;MRARGRERAKRWRVEHPERRREYQQRWVAENREKVREYYNRCYEAHRGEVNAPGAARRDADPERTKQITRQWAERNKERGAELQRNRRSDPEIYQSELEANAAARRLKRSLSRAGLPPKLLHATTAAERRANEREADAYVSDSSRPEHLRQFTVFAESLTEHMLKNGARMRDFAEAYVETRARMGLPPVPVETIVCARAVEFVTERMRRVDLLTGRDVAAAVRATEAIVRREERQQQFERLIRTVVTHAHRNSARFLVDAEMDNQARTHRRKPRVPVESLVVQLAMQEVVGRVPTNRLTIEDARNVARVAQQRVAMSFQGPADAVDERIHRPSVG
;
A
#
# COMPACT_ATOMS: atom_id res chain seq x y z
N MET A 1 -51.83 -22.78 -48.03
CA MET A 1 -51.01 -22.39 -49.21
C MET A 1 -49.50 -22.34 -48.95
N ARG A 2 -49.01 -21.79 -47.81
CA ARG A 2 -47.57 -21.65 -47.50
C ARG A 2 -46.77 -22.96 -47.34
N ALA A 3 -47.40 -24.05 -46.86
CA ALA A 3 -46.73 -25.34 -46.67
C ALA A 3 -46.34 -26.04 -47.99
N ARG A 4 -47.24 -26.03 -49.00
CA ARG A 4 -46.98 -26.57 -50.34
C ARG A 4 -45.88 -25.80 -51.08
N GLY A 5 -45.69 -24.52 -50.76
CA GLY A 5 -44.57 -23.71 -51.28
C GLY A 5 -43.21 -24.12 -50.70
N ARG A 6 -43.16 -24.42 -49.39
CA ARG A 6 -41.93 -24.89 -48.72
C ARG A 6 -41.50 -26.28 -49.18
N GLU A 7 -42.45 -27.19 -49.38
CA GLU A 7 -42.23 -28.51 -49.98
C GLU A 7 -41.60 -28.41 -51.38
N ARG A 8 -42.16 -27.55 -52.25
CA ARG A 8 -41.64 -27.32 -53.61
C ARG A 8 -40.25 -26.68 -53.60
N ALA A 9 -40.01 -25.68 -52.75
CA ALA A 9 -38.68 -25.08 -52.59
C ALA A 9 -37.65 -26.04 -51.98
N LYS A 10 -38.08 -27.01 -51.17
CA LYS A 10 -37.22 -28.09 -50.66
C LYS A 10 -36.85 -29.06 -51.78
N ARG A 11 -37.81 -29.53 -52.58
CA ARG A 11 -37.58 -30.40 -53.74
C ARG A 11 -36.69 -29.73 -54.80
N TRP A 12 -36.97 -28.47 -55.14
CA TRP A 12 -36.14 -27.70 -56.08
C TRP A 12 -34.68 -27.57 -55.62
N ARG A 13 -34.43 -27.35 -54.32
CA ARG A 13 -33.06 -27.30 -53.76
C ARG A 13 -32.32 -28.64 -53.81
N VAL A 14 -33.05 -29.76 -53.82
CA VAL A 14 -32.47 -31.11 -53.95
C VAL A 14 -32.18 -31.43 -55.42
N GLU A 15 -33.09 -31.05 -56.32
CA GLU A 15 -32.95 -31.29 -57.77
C GLU A 15 -31.92 -30.36 -58.43
N HIS A 16 -31.65 -29.17 -57.88
CA HIS A 16 -30.76 -28.16 -58.48
C HIS A 16 -29.63 -27.72 -57.51
N PRO A 17 -28.73 -28.63 -57.11
CA PRO A 17 -27.69 -28.33 -56.14
C PRO A 17 -26.67 -27.32 -56.66
N GLU A 18 -26.36 -27.33 -57.96
CA GLU A 18 -25.39 -26.42 -58.58
C GLU A 18 -25.92 -24.99 -58.67
N ARG A 19 -27.15 -24.79 -59.14
CA ARG A 19 -27.79 -23.46 -59.16
C ARG A 19 -27.94 -22.86 -57.77
N ARG A 20 -28.16 -23.69 -56.74
CA ARG A 20 -28.15 -23.25 -55.35
C ARG A 20 -26.75 -22.78 -54.91
N ARG A 21 -25.68 -23.49 -55.29
CA ARG A 21 -24.30 -23.10 -54.97
C ARG A 21 -23.93 -21.80 -55.66
N GLU A 22 -24.26 -21.65 -56.95
CA GLU A 22 -24.02 -20.42 -57.71
C GLU A 22 -24.78 -19.23 -57.12
N TYR A 23 -26.06 -19.41 -56.79
CA TYR A 23 -26.85 -18.38 -56.13
C TYR A 23 -26.24 -17.99 -54.78
N GLN A 24 -25.81 -18.97 -53.98
CA GLN A 24 -25.17 -18.72 -52.69
C GLN A 24 -23.82 -18.00 -52.86
N GLN A 25 -23.02 -18.36 -53.86
CA GLN A 25 -21.75 -17.69 -54.15
C GLN A 25 -21.95 -16.24 -54.57
N ARG A 26 -22.90 -15.97 -55.48
CA ARG A 26 -23.25 -14.59 -55.89
C ARG A 26 -23.77 -13.77 -54.71
N TRP A 27 -24.66 -14.35 -53.91
CA TRP A 27 -25.18 -13.69 -52.72
C TRP A 27 -24.07 -13.35 -51.70
N VAL A 28 -23.12 -14.27 -51.46
CA VAL A 28 -21.97 -14.03 -50.58
C VAL A 28 -21.03 -12.98 -51.14
N ALA A 29 -20.81 -12.95 -52.46
CA ALA A 29 -19.98 -11.94 -53.11
C ALA A 29 -20.60 -10.54 -52.99
N GLU A 30 -21.91 -10.41 -53.23
CA GLU A 30 -22.68 -9.17 -53.13
C GLU A 30 -22.89 -8.72 -51.67
N ASN A 31 -22.92 -9.64 -50.70
CA ASN A 31 -23.16 -9.36 -49.28
C ASN A 31 -21.93 -9.67 -48.40
N ARG A 32 -20.72 -9.53 -48.95
CA ARG A 32 -19.46 -9.92 -48.29
C ARG A 32 -19.27 -9.27 -46.92
N GLU A 33 -19.65 -8.01 -46.77
CA GLU A 33 -19.57 -7.27 -45.50
C GLU A 33 -20.54 -7.80 -44.46
N LYS A 34 -21.80 -8.08 -44.83
CA LYS A 34 -22.81 -8.65 -43.91
C LYS A 34 -22.42 -10.04 -43.45
N VAL A 35 -21.86 -10.87 -44.35
CA VAL A 35 -21.35 -12.19 -44.01
C VAL A 35 -20.17 -12.07 -43.04
N ARG A 36 -19.23 -11.16 -43.31
CA ARG A 36 -18.10 -10.90 -42.41
C ARG A 36 -18.57 -10.41 -41.04
N GLU A 37 -19.52 -9.48 -40.99
CA GLU A 37 -20.05 -8.93 -39.74
C GLU A 37 -20.76 -10.02 -38.92
N TYR A 38 -21.58 -10.86 -39.56
CA TYR A 38 -22.23 -12.01 -38.91
C TYR A 38 -21.20 -12.95 -38.29
N TYR A 39 -20.16 -13.34 -39.05
CA TYR A 39 -19.10 -14.19 -38.52
C TYR A 39 -18.28 -13.52 -37.43
N ASN A 40 -17.99 -12.21 -37.56
CA ASN A 40 -17.29 -11.45 -36.52
C ASN A 40 -18.09 -11.42 -35.22
N ARG A 41 -19.40 -11.17 -35.29
CA ARG A 41 -20.28 -11.17 -34.12
C ARG A 41 -20.34 -12.53 -33.44
N CYS A 42 -20.48 -13.61 -34.22
CA CYS A 42 -20.42 -14.97 -33.70
C CYS A 42 -19.05 -15.30 -33.08
N TYR A 43 -17.96 -14.87 -33.71
CA TYR A 43 -16.60 -15.06 -33.20
C TYR A 43 -16.35 -14.25 -31.93
N GLU A 44 -16.83 -13.03 -31.82
CA GLU A 44 -16.69 -12.19 -30.62
C GLU A 44 -17.40 -12.83 -29.42
N ALA A 45 -18.62 -13.32 -29.62
CA ALA A 45 -19.39 -14.00 -28.58
C ALA A 45 -18.72 -15.30 -28.08
N HIS A 46 -18.03 -16.03 -28.96
CA HIS A 46 -17.39 -17.32 -28.62
C HIS A 46 -15.87 -17.24 -28.64
N ARG A 47 -15.30 -16.03 -28.54
CA ARG A 47 -13.87 -15.79 -28.71
C ARG A 47 -13.05 -16.57 -27.70
N GLY A 48 -13.53 -16.67 -26.46
CA GLY A 48 -12.90 -17.45 -25.39
C GLY A 48 -12.84 -18.93 -25.72
N GLU A 49 -13.97 -19.50 -26.14
CA GLU A 49 -14.10 -20.93 -26.48
C GLU A 49 -13.25 -21.32 -27.69
N VAL A 50 -13.24 -20.50 -28.75
CA VAL A 50 -12.44 -20.78 -29.95
C VAL A 50 -10.94 -20.71 -29.65
N ASN A 51 -10.52 -19.80 -28.77
CA ASN A 51 -9.12 -19.64 -28.41
C ASN A 51 -8.65 -20.58 -27.29
N ALA A 52 -9.56 -21.14 -26.48
CA ALA A 52 -9.23 -21.97 -25.33
C ALA A 52 -8.42 -23.24 -25.68
N PRO A 53 -8.77 -24.04 -26.71
CA PRO A 53 -7.97 -25.21 -27.10
C PRO A 53 -6.55 -24.83 -27.54
N GLY A 54 -6.42 -23.73 -28.28
CA GLY A 54 -5.13 -23.21 -28.72
C GLY A 54 -4.29 -22.61 -27.58
N ALA A 55 -4.93 -22.08 -26.54
CA ALA A 55 -4.27 -21.64 -25.32
C ALA A 55 -3.81 -22.85 -24.49
N ALA A 56 -4.69 -23.81 -24.22
CA ALA A 56 -4.40 -25.01 -23.45
C ALA A 56 -3.22 -25.81 -24.03
N ARG A 57 -3.16 -25.96 -25.35
CA ARG A 57 -2.03 -26.62 -26.03
C ARG A 57 -0.70 -25.89 -25.80
N ARG A 58 -0.71 -24.55 -25.79
CA ARG A 58 0.51 -23.74 -25.56
C ARG A 58 0.96 -23.78 -24.12
N ASP A 59 0.03 -23.89 -23.18
CA ASP A 59 0.35 -23.98 -21.76
C ASP A 59 0.83 -25.37 -21.34
N ALA A 60 0.30 -26.43 -21.97
CA ALA A 60 0.72 -27.81 -21.70
C ALA A 60 2.17 -28.09 -22.14
N ASP A 61 2.65 -27.40 -23.17
CA ASP A 61 4.04 -27.54 -23.65
C ASP A 61 4.61 -26.18 -24.13
N PRO A 62 5.05 -25.33 -23.18
CA PRO A 62 5.56 -24.01 -23.49
C PRO A 62 6.91 -24.09 -24.24
N GLU A 63 7.73 -25.11 -23.97
CA GLU A 63 9.04 -25.27 -24.60
C GLU A 63 8.92 -25.68 -26.07
N ARG A 64 8.03 -26.63 -26.39
CA ARG A 64 7.75 -26.98 -27.80
C ARG A 64 7.18 -25.80 -28.57
N THR A 65 6.34 -24.98 -27.93
CA THR A 65 5.82 -23.75 -28.54
C THR A 65 6.95 -22.76 -28.86
N LYS A 66 7.90 -22.56 -27.92
CA LYS A 66 9.09 -21.73 -28.17
C LYS A 66 9.95 -22.30 -29.30
N GLN A 67 10.15 -23.62 -29.33
CA GLN A 67 10.92 -24.30 -30.38
C GLN A 67 10.28 -24.14 -31.76
N ILE A 68 8.98 -24.37 -31.89
CA ILE A 68 8.23 -24.16 -33.15
C ILE A 68 8.35 -22.69 -33.59
N THR A 69 8.22 -21.75 -32.66
CA THR A 69 8.34 -20.32 -32.95
C THR A 69 9.75 -19.96 -33.45
N ARG A 70 10.79 -20.51 -32.81
CA ARG A 70 12.20 -20.33 -33.24
C ARG A 70 12.45 -20.94 -34.62
N GLN A 71 11.99 -22.16 -34.86
CA GLN A 71 12.14 -22.82 -36.16
C GLN A 71 11.40 -22.08 -37.27
N TRP A 72 10.22 -21.53 -36.98
CA TRP A 72 9.50 -20.68 -37.92
C TRP A 72 10.27 -19.40 -38.22
N ALA A 73 10.81 -18.73 -37.19
CA ALA A 73 11.61 -17.52 -37.36
C ALA A 73 12.88 -17.76 -38.18
N GLU A 74 13.57 -18.88 -37.94
CA GLU A 74 14.77 -19.26 -38.70
C GLU A 74 14.43 -19.51 -40.18
N ARG A 75 13.35 -20.26 -40.45
CA ARG A 75 12.87 -20.53 -41.81
C ARG A 75 12.36 -19.28 -42.54
N ASN A 76 11.88 -18.28 -41.81
CA ASN A 76 11.32 -17.05 -42.37
C ASN A 76 12.24 -15.83 -42.16
N LYS A 77 13.53 -16.06 -41.91
CA LYS A 77 14.50 -14.99 -41.63
C LYS A 77 14.59 -13.97 -42.77
N GLU A 78 14.61 -14.45 -44.01
CA GLU A 78 14.66 -13.59 -45.21
C GLU A 78 13.38 -12.78 -45.38
N ARG A 79 12.22 -13.42 -45.18
CA ARG A 79 10.93 -12.73 -45.18
C ARG A 79 10.84 -11.67 -44.08
N GLY A 80 11.42 -11.94 -42.92
CA GLY A 80 11.56 -10.95 -41.84
C GLY A 80 12.44 -9.77 -42.25
N ALA A 81 13.57 -10.02 -42.91
CA ALA A 81 14.47 -8.99 -43.42
C ALA A 81 13.84 -8.17 -44.56
N GLU A 82 13.08 -8.80 -45.44
CA GLU A 82 12.29 -8.15 -46.50
C GLU A 82 11.20 -7.25 -45.89
N LEU A 83 10.45 -7.73 -44.90
CA LEU A 83 9.48 -6.90 -44.18
C LEU A 83 10.14 -5.69 -43.50
N GLN A 84 11.35 -5.84 -42.96
CA GLN A 84 12.11 -4.72 -42.41
C GLN A 84 12.57 -3.74 -43.50
N ARG A 85 13.00 -4.23 -44.68
CA ARG A 85 13.33 -3.39 -45.83
C ARG A 85 12.10 -2.59 -46.31
N ASN A 86 10.95 -3.25 -46.44
CA ASN A 86 9.69 -2.61 -46.84
C ASN A 86 9.16 -1.63 -45.77
N ARG A 87 9.47 -1.83 -44.49
CA ARG A 87 9.17 -0.82 -43.46
C ARG A 87 10.08 0.40 -43.54
N ARG A 88 11.33 0.22 -43.95
CA ARG A 88 12.33 1.28 -44.11
C ARG A 88 12.26 2.01 -45.46
N SER A 89 11.50 1.48 -46.41
CA SER A 89 11.38 2.08 -47.75
C SER A 89 10.53 3.35 -47.73
N ASP A 90 9.65 3.51 -46.73
CA ASP A 90 8.94 4.78 -46.47
C ASP A 90 9.75 5.62 -45.46
N PRO A 91 10.38 6.72 -45.89
CA PRO A 91 11.22 7.54 -45.03
C PRO A 91 10.45 8.22 -43.89
N GLU A 92 9.21 8.62 -44.12
CA GLU A 92 8.40 9.35 -43.13
C GLU A 92 7.95 8.41 -42.01
N ILE A 93 7.42 7.23 -42.38
CA ILE A 93 7.04 6.21 -41.40
C ILE A 93 8.26 5.77 -40.60
N TYR A 94 9.40 5.52 -41.26
CA TYR A 94 10.61 5.09 -40.57
C TYR A 94 11.16 6.16 -39.62
N GLN A 95 11.14 7.45 -40.01
CA GLN A 95 11.52 8.55 -39.12
C GLN A 95 10.61 8.62 -37.89
N SER A 96 9.29 8.51 -38.07
CA SER A 96 8.33 8.51 -36.96
C SER A 96 8.58 7.35 -35.98
N GLU A 97 8.94 6.16 -36.47
CA GLU A 97 9.32 5.03 -35.64
C GLU A 97 10.62 5.29 -34.85
N LEU A 98 11.62 5.92 -35.49
CA LEU A 98 12.88 6.30 -34.83
C LEU A 98 12.64 7.33 -33.72
N GLU A 99 11.79 8.32 -33.97
CA GLU A 99 11.41 9.34 -32.98
C GLU A 99 10.66 8.73 -31.80
N ALA A 100 9.70 7.83 -32.04
CA ALA A 100 9.00 7.10 -30.99
C ALA A 100 9.96 6.27 -30.13
N ASN A 101 10.94 5.60 -30.76
CA ASN A 101 11.98 4.86 -30.06
C ASN A 101 12.90 5.79 -29.23
N ALA A 102 13.27 6.95 -29.77
CA ALA A 102 14.04 7.95 -29.05
C ALA A 102 13.27 8.51 -27.84
N ALA A 103 11.97 8.78 -28.00
CA ALA A 103 11.08 9.22 -26.93
C ALA A 103 10.95 8.16 -25.82
N ALA A 104 10.77 6.89 -26.18
CA ALA A 104 10.74 5.78 -25.22
C ALA A 104 12.05 5.68 -24.41
N ARG A 105 13.21 5.85 -25.06
CA ARG A 105 14.52 5.91 -24.37
C ARG A 105 14.65 7.11 -23.45
N ARG A 106 14.14 8.30 -23.86
CA ARG A 106 14.10 9.49 -22.99
C ARG A 106 13.23 9.26 -21.75
N LEU A 107 12.03 8.69 -21.93
CA LEU A 107 11.13 8.34 -20.83
C LEU A 107 11.77 7.36 -19.85
N LYS A 108 12.38 6.28 -20.35
CA LYS A 108 13.08 5.29 -19.50
C LYS A 108 14.15 5.95 -18.62
N ARG A 109 14.95 6.85 -19.18
CA ARG A 109 15.97 7.61 -18.42
C ARG A 109 15.34 8.55 -17.38
N SER A 110 14.24 9.20 -17.73
CA SER A 110 13.50 10.08 -16.80
C SER A 110 12.97 9.32 -15.59
N LEU A 111 12.29 8.18 -15.82
CA LEU A 111 11.78 7.32 -14.76
C LEU A 111 12.90 6.82 -13.84
N SER A 112 14.03 6.39 -14.42
CA SER A 112 15.19 5.96 -13.66
C SER A 112 15.78 7.07 -12.78
N ARG A 113 15.84 8.33 -13.27
CA ARG A 113 16.30 9.46 -12.45
C ARG A 113 15.33 9.78 -11.31
N ALA A 114 14.04 9.55 -11.50
CA ALA A 114 13.02 9.72 -10.47
C ALA A 114 12.98 8.58 -9.45
N GLY A 115 13.89 7.59 -9.55
CA GLY A 115 13.87 6.39 -8.70
C GLY A 115 12.66 5.48 -8.96
N LEU A 116 11.92 5.72 -10.06
CA LEU A 116 10.77 4.91 -10.43
C LEU A 116 11.24 3.65 -11.16
N PRO A 117 10.61 2.49 -10.88
CA PRO A 117 10.98 1.25 -11.54
C PRO A 117 10.77 1.38 -13.07
N PRO A 118 11.65 0.78 -13.88
CA PRO A 118 11.44 0.76 -15.32
C PRO A 118 10.13 0.03 -15.62
N LYS A 119 9.45 0.44 -16.69
CA LYS A 119 8.30 -0.33 -17.22
C LYS A 119 8.74 -1.79 -17.38
N LEU A 120 8.05 -2.71 -16.70
CA LEU A 120 8.29 -4.15 -16.81
C LEU A 120 8.13 -4.55 -18.29
N LEU A 121 9.25 -4.81 -18.97
CA LEU A 121 9.27 -5.22 -20.38
C LEU A 121 8.81 -6.66 -20.56
N HIS A 122 8.98 -7.48 -19.52
CA HIS A 122 8.33 -8.77 -19.43
C HIS A 122 6.90 -8.52 -18.99
N ALA A 123 6.02 -8.27 -19.97
CA ALA A 123 4.60 -8.49 -19.76
C ALA A 123 4.47 -9.90 -19.19
N THR A 124 3.86 -10.01 -18.00
CA THR A 124 3.43 -11.27 -17.40
C THR A 124 2.96 -12.17 -18.52
N THR A 125 3.59 -13.35 -18.66
CA THR A 125 3.38 -14.18 -19.85
C THR A 125 1.89 -14.45 -20.01
N ALA A 126 1.40 -14.70 -21.22
CA ALA A 126 -0.02 -14.98 -21.39
C ALA A 126 -0.47 -16.16 -20.50
N ALA A 127 0.42 -17.13 -20.26
CA ALA A 127 0.20 -18.24 -19.34
C ALA A 127 0.10 -17.78 -17.88
N GLU A 128 1.06 -16.98 -17.40
CA GLU A 128 1.04 -16.41 -16.04
C GLU A 128 -0.19 -15.52 -15.80
N ARG A 129 -0.57 -14.68 -16.77
CA ARG A 129 -1.79 -13.84 -16.63
C ARG A 129 -3.03 -14.69 -16.44
N ARG A 130 -3.16 -15.77 -17.21
CA ARG A 130 -4.27 -16.72 -17.11
C ARG A 130 -4.19 -17.59 -15.86
N ALA A 131 -3.00 -17.84 -15.33
CA ALA A 131 -2.84 -18.49 -14.03
C ALA A 131 -3.30 -17.54 -12.90
N ASN A 132 -2.83 -16.30 -12.91
CA ASN A 132 -3.22 -15.27 -11.94
C ASN A 132 -4.71 -14.97 -11.99
N GLU A 133 -5.31 -14.92 -13.19
CA GLU A 133 -6.76 -14.73 -13.36
C GLU A 133 -7.54 -15.90 -12.75
N ARG A 134 -7.13 -17.15 -13.01
CA ARG A 134 -7.74 -18.33 -12.37
C ARG A 134 -7.57 -18.36 -10.85
N GLU A 135 -6.39 -17.98 -10.35
CA GLU A 135 -6.15 -17.86 -8.91
C GLU A 135 -7.00 -16.75 -8.29
N ALA A 136 -7.13 -15.60 -8.96
CA ALA A 136 -7.97 -14.50 -8.51
C ALA A 136 -9.46 -14.90 -8.51
N ASP A 137 -9.93 -15.56 -9.56
CA ASP A 137 -11.30 -16.07 -9.63
C ASP A 137 -11.56 -17.11 -8.53
N ALA A 138 -10.64 -18.05 -8.31
CA ALA A 138 -10.74 -19.02 -7.23
C ALA A 138 -10.75 -18.35 -5.84
N TYR A 139 -9.93 -17.31 -5.65
CA TYR A 139 -9.89 -16.53 -4.42
C TYR A 139 -11.19 -15.76 -4.15
N VAL A 140 -11.77 -15.15 -5.18
CA VAL A 140 -13.00 -14.34 -5.06
C VAL A 140 -14.25 -15.21 -4.94
N SER A 141 -14.28 -16.35 -5.64
CA SER A 141 -15.43 -17.28 -5.64
C SER A 141 -15.48 -18.22 -4.42
N ASP A 142 -14.48 -18.18 -3.55
CA ASP A 142 -14.46 -18.98 -2.32
C ASP A 142 -15.59 -18.59 -1.35
N SER A 143 -16.57 -19.48 -1.21
CA SER A 143 -17.73 -19.32 -0.34
C SER A 143 -17.40 -19.17 1.15
N SER A 144 -16.25 -19.68 1.61
CA SER A 144 -15.82 -19.58 3.02
C SER A 144 -15.17 -18.23 3.35
N ARG A 145 -14.81 -17.46 2.31
CA ARG A 145 -13.98 -16.26 2.45
C ARG A 145 -14.61 -15.12 3.25
N PRO A 146 -15.90 -14.79 3.08
CA PRO A 146 -16.51 -13.73 3.90
C PRO A 146 -16.46 -14.06 5.40
N GLU A 147 -16.69 -15.33 5.74
CA GLU A 147 -16.64 -15.78 7.13
C GLU A 147 -15.19 -15.87 7.65
N HIS A 148 -14.22 -16.31 6.83
CA HIS A 148 -12.79 -16.23 7.16
C HIS A 148 -12.35 -14.80 7.49
N LEU A 149 -12.70 -13.84 6.63
CA LEU A 149 -12.37 -12.43 6.84
C LEU A 149 -13.04 -11.88 8.09
N ARG A 150 -14.31 -12.23 8.34
CA ARG A 150 -15.01 -11.85 9.56
C ARG A 150 -14.30 -12.39 10.81
N GLN A 151 -13.96 -13.69 10.82
CA GLN A 151 -13.24 -14.31 11.94
C GLN A 151 -11.88 -13.65 12.17
N PHE A 152 -11.15 -13.36 11.08
CA PHE A 152 -9.85 -12.70 11.15
C PHE A 152 -9.97 -11.30 11.76
N THR A 153 -10.93 -10.50 11.29
CA THR A 153 -11.16 -9.13 11.79
C THR A 153 -11.54 -9.15 13.26
N VAL A 154 -12.52 -9.97 13.65
CA VAL A 154 -12.95 -10.08 15.07
C VAL A 154 -11.80 -10.54 15.96
N PHE A 155 -11.00 -11.51 15.49
CA PHE A 155 -9.82 -11.98 16.21
C PHE A 155 -8.77 -10.86 16.39
N ALA A 156 -8.40 -10.18 15.31
CA ALA A 156 -7.40 -9.12 15.34
C ALA A 156 -7.84 -7.93 16.19
N GLU A 157 -9.12 -7.54 16.13
CA GLU A 157 -9.69 -6.47 16.95
C GLU A 157 -9.72 -6.87 18.43
N SER A 158 -10.20 -8.08 18.75
CA SER A 158 -10.23 -8.60 20.12
C SER A 158 -8.83 -8.70 20.73
N LEU A 159 -7.85 -9.16 19.93
CA LEU A 159 -6.44 -9.21 20.33
C LEU A 159 -5.88 -7.82 20.59
N THR A 160 -6.17 -6.87 19.71
CA THR A 160 -5.72 -5.48 19.87
C THR A 160 -6.33 -4.84 21.10
N GLU A 161 -7.64 -4.96 21.30
CA GLU A 161 -8.33 -4.45 22.48
C GLU A 161 -7.75 -5.06 23.76
N HIS A 162 -7.57 -6.38 23.77
CA HIS A 162 -7.03 -7.07 24.93
C HIS A 162 -5.61 -6.60 25.27
N MET A 163 -4.74 -6.47 24.27
CA MET A 163 -3.36 -5.99 24.46
C MET A 163 -3.30 -4.53 24.90
N LEU A 164 -4.14 -3.65 24.36
CA LEU A 164 -4.19 -2.25 24.81
C LEU A 164 -4.66 -2.12 26.26
N LYS A 165 -5.63 -2.94 26.67
CA LYS A 165 -6.21 -2.87 28.02
C LYS A 165 -5.34 -3.57 29.08
N ASN A 166 -4.75 -4.71 28.75
CA ASN A 166 -4.08 -5.59 29.72
C ASN A 166 -2.57 -5.72 29.50
N GLY A 167 -2.02 -5.14 28.44
CA GLY A 167 -0.63 -5.36 28.01
C GLY A 167 0.41 -5.03 29.07
N ALA A 168 0.22 -3.96 29.86
CA ALA A 168 1.12 -3.62 30.96
C ALA A 168 1.18 -4.74 32.02
N ARG A 169 0.02 -5.18 32.52
CA ARG A 169 -0.06 -6.28 33.51
C ARG A 169 0.48 -7.60 32.96
N MET A 170 0.25 -7.88 31.68
CA MET A 170 0.79 -9.06 31.02
C MET A 170 2.31 -9.01 30.90
N ARG A 171 2.87 -7.81 30.67
CA ARG A 171 4.32 -7.60 30.62
C ARG A 171 4.96 -7.79 31.99
N ASP A 172 4.37 -7.24 33.05
CA ASP A 172 4.86 -7.45 34.43
C ASP A 172 4.94 -8.94 34.78
N PHE A 173 3.90 -9.70 34.41
CA PHE A 173 3.87 -11.15 34.58
C PHE A 173 4.96 -11.84 33.73
N ALA A 174 5.09 -11.46 32.46
CA ALA A 174 6.05 -12.05 31.54
C ALA A 174 7.50 -11.76 31.96
N GLU A 175 7.80 -10.57 32.49
CA GLU A 175 9.11 -10.21 33.05
C GLU A 175 9.44 -11.09 34.26
N ALA A 176 8.52 -11.21 35.23
CA ALA A 176 8.70 -12.08 36.38
C ALA A 176 8.90 -13.57 35.98
N TYR A 177 8.17 -14.02 34.96
CA TYR A 177 8.32 -15.37 34.41
C TYR A 177 9.70 -15.56 33.76
N VAL A 178 10.17 -14.61 32.94
CA VAL A 178 11.49 -14.66 32.29
C VAL A 178 12.62 -14.64 33.32
N GLU A 179 12.52 -13.81 34.36
CA GLU A 179 13.49 -13.81 35.46
C GLU A 179 13.56 -15.16 36.16
N THR A 180 12.42 -15.75 36.48
CA THR A 180 12.34 -17.06 37.14
C THR A 180 12.96 -18.14 36.26
N ARG A 181 12.65 -18.11 34.96
CA ARG A 181 13.21 -19.02 33.95
C ARG A 181 14.73 -18.91 33.86
N ALA A 182 15.26 -17.68 33.89
CA ALA A 182 16.71 -17.44 33.90
C ALA A 182 17.39 -18.00 35.16
N ARG A 183 16.77 -17.84 36.33
CA ARG A 183 17.26 -18.43 37.59
C ARG A 183 17.31 -19.96 37.55
N MET A 184 16.42 -20.59 36.78
CA MET A 184 16.39 -22.04 36.58
C MET A 184 17.36 -22.54 35.49
N GLY A 185 18.14 -21.66 34.85
CA GLY A 185 19.06 -22.02 33.77
C GLY A 185 18.38 -22.45 32.47
N LEU A 186 17.10 -22.12 32.28
CA LEU A 186 16.36 -22.42 31.07
C LEU A 186 16.69 -21.41 29.95
N PRO A 187 16.55 -21.80 28.66
CA PRO A 187 16.87 -20.92 27.54
C PRO A 187 16.09 -19.60 27.59
N PRO A 188 16.73 -18.45 27.26
CA PRO A 188 16.07 -17.16 27.30
C PRO A 188 14.94 -17.09 26.27
N VAL A 189 13.83 -16.47 26.65
CA VAL A 189 12.67 -16.22 25.78
C VAL A 189 12.33 -14.73 25.89
N PRO A 190 12.09 -14.01 24.76
CA PRO A 190 11.70 -12.61 24.82
C PRO A 190 10.37 -12.43 25.56
N VAL A 191 10.29 -11.40 26.41
CA VAL A 191 9.09 -11.04 27.19
C VAL A 191 7.89 -10.85 26.25
N GLU A 192 8.09 -10.16 25.13
CA GLU A 192 7.09 -9.84 24.13
C GLU A 192 6.49 -11.10 23.48
N THR A 193 7.29 -12.15 23.31
CA THR A 193 6.82 -13.44 22.80
C THR A 193 5.84 -14.09 23.79
N ILE A 194 6.13 -14.02 25.09
CA ILE A 194 5.26 -14.56 26.14
C ILE A 194 3.97 -13.73 26.24
N VAL A 195 4.08 -12.40 26.18
CA VAL A 195 2.92 -11.50 26.19
C VAL A 195 2.00 -11.81 25.01
N CYS A 196 2.53 -11.88 23.78
CA CYS A 196 1.72 -12.15 22.60
C CYS A 196 1.11 -13.56 22.62
N ALA A 197 1.88 -14.58 23.02
CA ALA A 197 1.36 -15.94 23.16
C ALA A 197 0.19 -16.00 24.15
N ARG A 198 0.34 -15.36 25.32
CA ARG A 198 -0.70 -15.33 26.34
C ARG A 198 -1.95 -14.56 25.90
N ALA A 199 -1.77 -13.47 25.15
CA ALA A 199 -2.89 -12.69 24.60
C ALA A 199 -3.65 -13.52 23.56
N VAL A 200 -2.94 -14.23 22.68
CA VAL A 200 -3.54 -15.14 21.69
C VAL A 200 -4.31 -16.25 22.39
N GLU A 201 -3.71 -16.94 23.38
CA GLU A 201 -4.39 -17.96 24.18
C GLU A 201 -5.74 -17.45 24.72
N PHE A 202 -5.72 -16.30 25.42
CA PHE A 202 -6.93 -15.73 26.02
C PHE A 202 -8.01 -15.40 24.98
N VAL A 203 -7.62 -14.81 23.84
CA VAL A 203 -8.58 -14.45 22.79
C VAL A 203 -9.13 -15.69 22.11
N THR A 204 -8.29 -16.69 21.83
CA THR A 204 -8.73 -17.97 21.23
C THR A 204 -9.67 -18.74 22.15
N GLU A 205 -9.44 -18.77 23.46
CA GLU A 205 -10.35 -19.41 24.43
C GLU A 205 -11.71 -18.72 24.49
N ARG A 206 -11.72 -17.39 24.38
CA ARG A 206 -12.94 -16.58 24.43
C ARG A 206 -13.74 -16.64 23.13
N MET A 207 -13.06 -16.79 22.00
CA MET A 207 -13.69 -16.97 20.70
C MET A 207 -14.10 -18.43 20.51
N ARG A 208 -15.36 -18.75 20.84
CA ARG A 208 -15.96 -20.03 20.45
C ARG A 208 -16.07 -20.06 18.91
N ARG A 209 -15.10 -20.71 18.24
CA ARG A 209 -14.96 -20.98 16.78
C ARG A 209 -14.05 -19.99 16.05
N VAL A 210 -12.80 -20.42 15.87
CA VAL A 210 -11.78 -19.76 15.03
C VAL A 210 -11.35 -20.75 13.94
N ASP A 211 -12.29 -21.56 13.47
CA ASP A 211 -12.01 -22.81 12.76
C ASP A 211 -11.47 -22.56 11.34
N LEU A 212 -11.63 -21.34 10.81
CA LEU A 212 -11.13 -20.95 9.50
C LEU A 212 -9.75 -20.28 9.55
N LEU A 213 -9.27 -19.84 10.72
CA LEU A 213 -7.97 -19.15 10.79
C LEU A 213 -6.82 -20.15 10.83
N THR A 214 -5.83 -19.88 9.99
CA THR A 214 -4.56 -20.61 10.01
C THR A 214 -3.57 -19.97 10.97
N GLY A 215 -2.51 -20.69 11.34
CA GLY A 215 -1.40 -20.10 12.11
C GLY A 215 -0.76 -18.89 11.42
N ARG A 216 -0.83 -18.82 10.08
CA ARG A 216 -0.37 -17.65 9.31
C ARG A 216 -1.26 -16.43 9.55
N ASP A 217 -2.57 -16.63 9.62
CA ASP A 217 -3.54 -15.58 9.90
C ASP A 217 -3.34 -15.04 11.32
N VAL A 218 -3.22 -15.94 12.31
CA VAL A 218 -2.92 -15.55 13.71
C VAL A 218 -1.61 -14.76 13.79
N ALA A 219 -0.55 -15.23 13.13
CA ALA A 219 0.73 -14.50 13.11
C ALA A 219 0.63 -13.13 12.42
N ALA A 220 -0.24 -12.99 11.41
CA ALA A 220 -0.49 -11.71 10.76
C ALA A 220 -1.24 -10.75 11.69
N ALA A 221 -2.26 -11.24 12.40
CA ALA A 221 -2.99 -10.48 13.39
C ALA A 221 -2.07 -10.02 14.54
N VAL A 222 -1.21 -10.90 15.07
CA VAL A 222 -0.22 -10.52 16.10
C VAL A 222 0.69 -9.39 15.61
N ARG A 223 1.27 -9.50 14.41
CA ARG A 223 2.14 -8.42 13.87
C ARG A 223 1.38 -7.10 13.71
N ALA A 224 0.13 -7.14 13.26
CA ALA A 224 -0.70 -5.95 13.13
C ALA A 224 -1.00 -5.33 14.50
N THR A 225 -1.40 -6.15 15.48
CA THR A 225 -1.64 -5.72 16.85
C THR A 225 -0.39 -5.11 17.49
N GLU A 226 0.77 -5.75 17.36
CA GLU A 226 2.03 -5.21 17.89
C GLU A 226 2.34 -3.82 17.31
N ALA A 227 2.11 -3.63 16.01
CA ALA A 227 2.32 -2.33 15.37
C ALA A 227 1.37 -1.26 15.93
N ILE A 228 0.09 -1.62 16.15
CA ILE A 228 -0.91 -0.71 16.73
C ILE A 228 -0.55 -0.38 18.18
N VAL A 229 -0.28 -1.39 19.03
CA VAL A 229 0.08 -1.21 20.44
C VAL A 229 1.33 -0.34 20.56
N ARG A 230 2.37 -0.58 19.75
CA ARG A 230 3.58 0.26 19.76
C ARG A 230 3.30 1.70 19.39
N ARG A 231 2.43 1.94 18.40
CA ARG A 231 2.01 3.29 18.01
C ARG A 231 1.29 3.99 19.15
N GLU A 232 0.39 3.29 19.83
CA GLU A 232 -0.40 3.85 20.92
C GLU A 232 0.45 4.11 22.17
N GLU A 233 1.35 3.19 22.53
CA GLU A 233 2.34 3.40 23.59
C GLU A 233 3.22 4.63 23.31
N ARG A 234 3.69 4.78 22.06
CA ARG A 234 4.47 5.96 21.63
C ARG A 234 3.66 7.25 21.76
N GLN A 235 2.41 7.25 21.30
CA GLN A 235 1.51 8.41 21.38
C GLN A 235 1.26 8.80 22.85
N GLN A 236 0.98 7.83 23.72
CA GLN A 236 0.78 8.07 25.15
C GLN A 236 2.03 8.64 25.82
N GLN A 237 3.22 8.11 25.52
CA GLN A 237 4.48 8.65 26.04
C GLN A 237 4.71 10.09 25.54
N PHE A 238 4.42 10.36 24.27
CA PHE A 238 4.56 11.67 23.66
C PHE A 238 3.67 12.72 24.36
N GLU A 239 2.38 12.41 24.52
CA GLU A 239 1.41 13.30 25.19
C GLU A 239 1.73 13.48 26.66
N ARG A 240 2.10 12.40 27.36
CA ARG A 240 2.51 12.45 28.76
C ARG A 240 3.72 13.35 28.93
N LEU A 241 4.73 13.22 28.07
CA LEU A 241 5.93 14.05 28.13
C LEU A 241 5.60 15.53 27.90
N ILE A 242 4.80 15.86 26.88
CA ILE A 242 4.35 17.25 26.65
C ILE A 242 3.66 17.80 27.90
N ARG A 243 2.68 17.06 28.44
CA ARG A 243 1.94 17.51 29.63
C ARG A 243 2.88 17.74 30.80
N THR A 244 3.78 16.79 31.09
CA THR A 244 4.72 16.91 32.21
C THR A 244 5.70 18.07 32.02
N VAL A 245 6.25 18.26 30.82
CA VAL A 245 7.15 19.40 30.52
C VAL A 245 6.44 20.73 30.71
N VAL A 246 5.24 20.90 30.14
CA VAL A 246 4.47 22.15 30.26
C VAL A 246 4.09 22.42 31.72
N THR A 247 3.59 21.42 32.44
CA THR A 247 3.26 21.57 33.87
C THR A 247 4.50 21.91 34.68
N HIS A 248 5.65 21.29 34.40
CA HIS A 248 6.90 21.54 35.12
C HIS A 248 7.46 22.94 34.83
N ALA A 249 7.39 23.38 33.57
CA ALA A 249 7.77 24.72 33.15
C ALA A 249 6.93 25.79 33.85
N HIS A 250 5.60 25.61 33.91
CA HIS A 250 4.71 26.57 34.59
C HIS A 250 4.94 26.61 36.10
N ARG A 251 5.11 25.44 36.75
CA ARG A 251 5.34 25.36 38.21
C ARG A 251 6.65 26.02 38.64
N ASN A 252 7.67 26.03 37.77
CA ASN A 252 9.00 26.56 38.06
C ASN A 252 9.32 27.81 37.23
N SER A 253 8.30 28.52 36.73
CA SER A 253 8.46 29.60 35.76
C SER A 253 9.43 30.68 36.23
N ALA A 254 9.29 31.17 37.48
CA ALA A 254 10.16 32.19 38.04
C ALA A 254 11.63 31.78 38.04
N ARG A 255 11.95 30.54 38.44
CA ARG A 255 13.31 30.00 38.42
C ARG A 255 13.84 29.89 36.99
N PHE A 256 13.06 29.29 36.09
CA PHE A 256 13.49 29.09 34.71
C PHE A 256 13.62 30.38 33.90
N LEU A 257 12.86 31.43 34.22
CA LEU A 257 13.02 32.75 33.60
C LEU A 257 14.37 33.36 33.94
N VAL A 258 14.75 33.34 35.23
CA VAL A 258 16.06 33.84 35.68
C VAL A 258 17.19 33.04 35.01
N ASP A 259 17.10 31.70 35.04
CA ASP A 259 18.09 30.84 34.41
C ASP A 259 18.21 31.07 32.88
N ALA A 260 17.07 31.30 32.21
CA ALA A 260 17.02 31.59 30.77
C ALA A 260 17.62 32.97 30.42
N GLU A 261 17.39 33.99 31.25
CA GLU A 261 18.01 35.30 31.08
C GLU A 261 19.53 35.24 31.28
N MET A 262 19.98 34.53 32.31
CA MET A 262 21.40 34.29 32.55
C MET A 262 22.06 33.54 31.38
N ASP A 263 21.42 32.51 30.81
CA ASP A 263 21.93 31.81 29.63
C ASP A 263 22.04 32.75 28.42
N ASN A 264 21.04 33.62 28.21
CA ASN A 264 21.09 34.63 27.14
C ASN A 264 22.18 35.69 27.34
N GLN A 265 22.45 36.11 28.58
CA GLN A 265 23.58 36.99 28.89
C GLN A 265 24.92 36.29 28.59
N ALA A 266 25.08 35.03 29.03
CA ALA A 266 26.26 34.23 28.75
C ALA A 266 26.49 34.01 27.24
N ARG A 267 25.41 33.80 26.46
CA ARG A 267 25.47 33.73 25.00
C ARG A 267 25.98 35.03 24.39
N THR A 268 25.49 36.17 24.87
CA THR A 268 25.90 37.49 24.38
C THR A 268 27.38 37.75 24.64
N HIS A 269 27.88 37.41 25.83
CA HIS A 269 29.33 37.47 26.14
C HIS A 269 30.16 36.57 25.21
N ARG A 270 29.61 35.43 24.77
CA ARG A 270 30.23 34.51 23.80
C ARG A 270 29.96 34.90 22.34
N ARG A 271 29.41 36.09 22.07
CA ARG A 271 29.03 36.59 20.73
C ARG A 271 28.05 35.65 19.99
N LYS A 272 27.22 34.92 20.72
CA LYS A 272 26.12 34.11 20.17
C LYS A 272 24.81 34.90 20.22
N PRO A 273 23.90 34.70 19.26
CA PRO A 273 22.59 35.35 19.27
C PRO A 273 21.76 34.88 20.48
N ARG A 274 20.94 35.80 20.98
CA ARG A 274 19.92 35.49 22.00
C ARG A 274 18.85 34.57 21.39
N VAL A 275 18.27 33.74 22.24
CA VAL A 275 17.17 32.82 21.90
C VAL A 275 15.93 33.25 22.69
N PRO A 276 14.70 33.04 22.18
CA PRO A 276 13.48 33.31 22.93
C PRO A 276 13.50 32.64 24.30
N VAL A 277 13.10 33.39 25.33
CA VAL A 277 13.16 32.96 26.73
C VAL A 277 12.33 31.70 26.94
N GLU A 278 11.17 31.60 26.28
CA GLU A 278 10.26 30.46 26.35
C GLU A 278 10.91 29.18 25.83
N SER A 279 11.78 29.29 24.82
CA SER A 279 12.53 28.16 24.28
C SER A 279 13.53 27.62 25.31
N LEU A 280 14.22 28.51 26.01
CA LEU A 280 15.16 28.15 27.08
C LEU A 280 14.44 27.57 28.30
N VAL A 281 13.31 28.15 28.69
CA VAL A 281 12.45 27.62 29.78
C VAL A 281 12.01 26.18 29.47
N VAL A 282 11.56 25.91 28.24
CA VAL A 282 11.18 24.54 27.84
C VAL A 282 12.38 23.60 27.78
N GLN A 283 13.54 24.08 27.33
CA GLN A 283 14.77 23.28 27.30
C GLN A 283 15.19 22.86 28.73
N LEU A 284 15.18 23.79 29.68
CA LEU A 284 15.47 23.52 31.10
C LEU A 284 14.45 22.55 31.69
N ALA A 285 13.16 22.77 31.43
CA ALA A 285 12.11 21.87 31.88
C ALA A 285 12.25 20.46 31.30
N MET A 286 12.60 20.32 30.01
CA MET A 286 12.85 19.01 29.40
C MET A 286 14.04 18.29 30.05
N GLN A 287 15.15 18.99 30.31
CA GLN A 287 16.32 18.38 30.95
C GLN A 287 15.99 17.76 32.31
N GLU A 288 15.15 18.43 33.11
CA GLU A 288 14.74 17.91 34.41
C GLU A 288 13.67 16.81 34.34
N VAL A 289 12.89 16.74 33.26
CA VAL A 289 11.76 15.78 33.10
C VAL A 289 12.17 14.47 32.42
N VAL A 290 13.12 14.48 31.49
CA VAL A 290 13.47 13.30 30.67
C VAL A 290 13.88 12.08 31.49
N GLY A 291 14.47 12.26 32.67
CA GLY A 291 14.82 11.16 33.60
C GLY A 291 13.67 10.65 34.46
N ARG A 292 12.51 11.31 34.46
CA ARG A 292 11.37 11.02 35.36
C ARG A 292 10.17 10.39 34.64
N VAL A 293 10.17 10.43 33.31
CA VAL A 293 9.06 9.94 32.47
C VAL A 293 9.59 8.89 31.50
N PRO A 294 8.89 7.77 31.28
CA PRO A 294 9.28 6.81 30.25
C PRO A 294 9.31 7.46 28.86
N THR A 295 10.45 7.35 28.19
CA THR A 295 10.69 7.88 26.83
C THR A 295 11.23 6.81 25.87
N ASN A 296 11.24 5.55 26.28
CA ASN A 296 11.84 4.42 25.54
C ASN A 296 11.16 4.11 24.20
N ARG A 297 9.95 4.61 23.95
CA ARG A 297 9.25 4.48 22.66
C ARG A 297 9.35 5.72 21.78
N LEU A 298 9.98 6.79 22.27
CA LEU A 298 10.10 8.06 21.56
C LEU A 298 11.39 8.10 20.74
N THR A 299 11.28 8.66 19.55
CA THR A 299 12.41 8.96 18.66
C THR A 299 12.99 10.35 18.96
N ILE A 300 14.16 10.64 18.40
CA ILE A 300 14.75 11.99 18.48
C ILE A 300 13.82 13.04 17.83
N GLU A 301 13.13 12.65 16.76
CA GLU A 301 12.14 13.51 16.11
C GLU A 301 10.95 13.81 17.02
N ASP A 302 10.47 12.81 17.77
CA ASP A 302 9.43 13.01 18.78
C ASP A 302 9.88 14.00 19.84
N ALA A 303 11.11 13.88 20.35
CA ALA A 303 11.64 14.81 21.34
C ALA A 303 11.67 16.27 20.81
N ARG A 304 12.07 16.46 19.54
CA ARG A 304 12.03 17.78 18.89
C ARG A 304 10.60 18.30 18.74
N ASN A 305 9.68 17.43 18.36
CA ASN A 305 8.26 17.78 18.24
C ASN A 305 7.64 18.13 19.61
N VAL A 306 8.00 17.40 20.68
CA VAL A 306 7.62 17.72 22.06
C VAL A 306 8.12 19.11 22.44
N ALA A 307 9.40 19.42 22.21
CA ALA A 307 9.96 20.73 22.53
C ALA A 307 9.20 21.85 21.80
N ARG A 308 8.91 21.68 20.51
CA ARG A 308 8.16 22.65 19.70
C ARG A 308 6.73 22.86 20.24
N VAL A 309 6.01 21.78 20.52
CA VAL A 309 4.62 21.86 21.03
C VAL A 309 4.59 22.44 22.45
N ALA A 310 5.54 22.05 23.30
CA ALA A 310 5.66 22.60 24.65
C ALA A 310 5.99 24.10 24.61
N GLN A 311 6.91 24.53 23.74
CA GLN A 311 7.23 25.95 23.55
C GLN A 311 6.00 26.76 23.15
N GLN A 312 5.20 26.28 22.20
CA GLN A 312 3.95 26.95 21.82
C GLN A 312 2.98 27.08 22.99
N ARG A 313 2.80 26.01 23.78
CA ARG A 313 1.87 26.01 24.94
C ARG A 313 2.34 26.91 26.08
N VAL A 314 3.65 26.96 26.32
CA VAL A 314 4.26 27.82 27.33
C VAL A 314 4.22 29.29 26.89
N ALA A 315 4.53 29.60 25.63
CA ALA A 315 4.47 30.95 25.09
C ALA A 315 3.06 31.56 25.14
N MET A 316 2.02 30.78 24.83
CA MET A 316 0.62 31.23 24.97
C MET A 316 0.28 31.63 26.42
N SER A 317 0.92 31.03 27.42
CA SER A 317 0.70 31.34 28.83
C SER A 317 1.46 32.60 29.28
N PHE A 318 2.52 32.99 28.55
CA PHE A 318 3.25 34.24 28.76
C PHE A 318 2.63 35.44 27.99
N GLN A 319 1.67 35.19 27.08
CA GLN A 319 1.04 36.21 26.23
C GLN A 319 -0.21 36.88 26.81
N GLY A 320 -0.51 36.81 28.12
CA GLY A 320 -1.63 37.57 28.71
C GLY A 320 -1.36 38.12 30.11
N PRO A 321 -1.78 39.37 30.47
CA PRO A 321 -2.29 40.48 29.65
C PRO A 321 -1.28 41.65 29.57
N ALA A 322 -0.68 41.88 28.39
CA ALA A 322 0.02 43.14 28.11
C ALA A 322 -0.92 44.22 27.53
N ASP A 323 -2.15 43.87 27.13
CA ASP A 323 -3.10 44.77 26.45
C ASP A 323 -4.06 45.53 27.40
N ALA A 324 -3.76 45.61 28.70
CA ALA A 324 -4.64 46.28 29.69
C ALA A 324 -4.02 47.48 30.41
N VAL A 325 -2.79 47.91 30.07
CA VAL A 325 -2.07 48.94 30.84
C VAL A 325 -1.76 50.22 30.04
N ASP A 326 -2.07 50.30 28.75
CA ASP A 326 -1.70 51.47 27.92
C ASP A 326 -2.82 52.52 27.68
N GLU A 327 -3.94 52.43 28.40
CA GLU A 327 -4.98 53.47 28.39
C GLU A 327 -5.24 54.04 29.79
N ARG A 328 -4.25 54.72 30.41
CA ARG A 328 -4.53 55.65 31.53
C ARG A 328 -3.41 56.62 31.89
N ILE A 329 -2.77 57.27 30.93
CA ILE A 329 -2.04 58.52 31.21
C ILE A 329 -2.36 59.57 30.13
N HIS A 330 -3.54 60.16 30.22
CA HIS A 330 -3.78 61.53 29.76
C HIS A 330 -4.10 62.37 30.99
N ARG A 331 -3.08 63.08 31.49
CA ARG A 331 -3.28 64.23 32.37
C ARG A 331 -3.50 65.48 31.49
N PRO A 332 -4.37 66.42 31.91
CA PRO A 332 -4.64 67.64 31.15
C PRO A 332 -3.49 68.64 31.29
N SER A 333 -3.18 69.38 30.22
CA SER A 333 -2.35 70.57 30.32
C SER A 333 -3.14 71.69 30.99
N VAL A 334 -2.59 72.23 32.08
CA VAL A 334 -2.92 73.56 32.59
C VAL A 334 -1.65 74.38 32.45
N GLY A 335 -1.71 75.45 31.66
CA GLY A 335 -0.59 76.34 31.34
C GLY A 335 -0.70 76.86 29.92
#